data_AF-A0A6M5YYK6-F1
#
_entry.id   AF-A0A6M5YYK6-F1
#
_cell.length_a   1.000
_cell.length_b   1.000
_cell.length_c   1.000
_cell.angle_alpha   90.00
_cell.angle_beta   90.00
_cell.angle_gamma   90.00
#
_symmetry.space_group_name_H-M   'P 1'
#
loop_
_entity.id
_entity.type
_entity.pdbx_description
1 polymer ?
#
loop_
_entity_poly.entity_id
_entity_poly.type
_entity_poly.pdbx_seq_one_letter_code
_entity_poly.pdbx_strand_id
1 'polypeptide(L)'
;MSADGSIDLTRQVRAHLESLRAAGVLFVPRGAAIALPGPAQPRAGAVPAVARPEPPVDPLEVRRQELTVLSAEVAACDKCSELFSTRTAPVFGTGPLDAEVAFIGAAPGAAEDAQGEPFVGTGGQLLSRIIAACGFTRETVYLFNVIKCRPPKNRAPTRTECENCRGYFRRQYELVKPKHLVALGEFTARLLTGRRDALAALRGKLHEYRGVPLVCTHHPDDIETDKTGKLKPETWEDLKLLLQKMGRPVAAGKRE
;
A
#
# COMPACT_ATOMS: atom_id res chain seq x y z
N MET A 1 -56.61 7.81 -45.48
CA MET A 1 -57.70 6.94 -45.00
C MET A 1 -57.20 6.24 -43.76
N SER A 2 -57.77 6.65 -42.62
CA SER A 2 -57.87 6.03 -41.30
C SER A 2 -56.66 5.30 -40.71
N ALA A 3 -56.03 5.97 -39.74
CA ALA A 3 -55.37 5.34 -38.60
C ALA A 3 -56.43 4.75 -37.66
N ASP A 4 -56.25 3.52 -37.20
CA ASP A 4 -56.77 3.12 -35.88
C ASP A 4 -56.01 1.91 -35.32
N GLY A 5 -54.80 2.18 -34.83
CA GLY A 5 -54.06 1.32 -33.91
C GLY A 5 -54.53 1.51 -32.46
N SER A 6 -55.85 1.64 -32.25
CA SER A 6 -56.44 1.79 -30.92
C SER A 6 -56.24 0.49 -30.14
N ILE A 7 -55.22 0.48 -29.30
CA ILE A 7 -55.00 -0.53 -28.28
C ILE A 7 -56.27 -0.60 -27.43
N ASP A 8 -56.94 -1.74 -27.46
CA ASP A 8 -58.11 -2.05 -26.63
C ASP A 8 -57.66 -2.19 -25.17
N LEU A 9 -57.51 -1.02 -24.53
CA LEU A 9 -57.05 -0.85 -23.16
C LEU A 9 -57.91 -1.67 -22.20
N THR A 10 -59.21 -1.80 -22.49
CA THR A 10 -60.14 -2.60 -21.72
C THR A 10 -59.74 -4.08 -21.71
N ARG A 11 -59.34 -4.63 -22.86
CA ARG A 11 -58.86 -6.02 -22.96
C ARG A 11 -57.54 -6.23 -22.24
N GLN A 12 -56.60 -5.30 -22.36
CA GLN A 12 -55.30 -5.38 -21.68
C GLN A 12 -55.45 -5.31 -20.15
N VAL A 13 -56.28 -4.39 -19.67
CA VAL A 13 -56.57 -4.26 -18.23
C VAL A 13 -57.24 -5.53 -17.71
N ARG A 14 -58.17 -6.11 -18.46
CA ARG A 14 -58.81 -7.39 -18.08
C ARG A 14 -57.79 -8.53 -17.97
N ALA A 15 -56.96 -8.73 -18.99
CA ALA A 15 -55.93 -9.78 -18.98
C ALA A 15 -54.94 -9.61 -17.83
N HIS A 16 -54.57 -8.36 -17.51
CA HIS A 16 -53.69 -8.07 -16.39
C HIS A 16 -54.34 -8.39 -15.03
N LEU A 17 -55.62 -8.03 -14.83
CA LEU A 17 -56.35 -8.35 -13.60
C LEU A 17 -56.55 -9.86 -13.41
N GLU A 18 -56.76 -10.62 -14.49
CA GLU A 18 -56.84 -12.09 -14.46
C GLU A 18 -55.50 -12.72 -14.06
N SER A 19 -54.39 -12.22 -14.62
CA SER A 19 -53.03 -12.65 -14.23
C SER A 19 -52.74 -12.39 -12.75
N LEU A 20 -53.12 -11.21 -12.23
CA LEU A 20 -52.94 -10.88 -10.81
C LEU A 20 -53.76 -11.79 -9.90
N ARG A 21 -55.00 -12.14 -10.28
CA ARG A 21 -55.83 -13.10 -9.55
C ARG A 21 -55.22 -14.49 -9.55
N ALA A 22 -54.71 -14.96 -10.69
CA ALA A 22 -54.02 -16.26 -10.78
C ALA A 22 -52.75 -16.30 -9.92
N ALA A 23 -52.08 -15.16 -9.73
CA ALA A 23 -50.94 -15.00 -8.83
C ALA A 23 -51.33 -14.86 -7.34
N GLY A 24 -52.61 -15.04 -6.98
CA GLY A 24 -53.08 -14.99 -5.59
C GLY A 24 -53.30 -13.58 -5.03
N VAL A 25 -53.28 -12.54 -5.89
CA VAL A 25 -53.61 -11.16 -5.48
C VAL A 25 -55.13 -11.03 -5.38
N LEU A 26 -55.65 -11.26 -4.17
CA LEU A 26 -57.10 -11.26 -3.90
C LEU A 26 -57.66 -9.86 -3.60
N PHE A 27 -56.81 -8.90 -3.19
CA PHE A 27 -57.17 -7.50 -3.04
C PHE A 27 -55.94 -6.60 -3.21
N VAL A 28 -56.15 -5.36 -3.65
CA VAL A 28 -55.15 -4.28 -3.59
C VAL A 28 -55.61 -3.31 -2.50
N PRO A 29 -54.81 -3.07 -1.45
CA PRO A 29 -55.20 -2.10 -0.44
C PRO A 29 -55.33 -0.72 -1.08
N ARG A 30 -56.49 -0.06 -0.88
CA ARG A 30 -56.61 1.37 -1.21
C ARG A 30 -55.63 2.12 -0.31
N GLY A 31 -54.52 2.57 -0.88
CA GLY A 31 -53.59 3.46 -0.20
C GLY A 31 -54.34 4.68 0.33
N ALA A 32 -53.98 5.14 1.53
CA ALA A 32 -54.52 6.37 2.08
C ALA A 32 -54.29 7.51 1.07
N ALA A 33 -55.30 8.37 0.88
CA ALA A 33 -55.19 9.52 0.00
C ALA A 33 -53.96 10.35 0.43
N ILE A 34 -52.97 10.47 -0.45
CA ILE A 34 -51.85 11.38 -0.24
C ILE A 34 -52.42 12.78 -0.34
N ALA A 35 -52.53 13.48 0.80
CA ALA A 35 -52.86 14.88 0.82
C ALA A 35 -51.73 15.65 0.11
N LEU A 36 -52.04 16.24 -1.04
CA LEU A 36 -51.14 17.22 -1.66
C LEU A 36 -51.05 18.41 -0.70
N PRO A 37 -49.84 18.86 -0.31
CA PRO A 37 -49.70 20.02 0.55
C PRO A 37 -50.29 21.24 -0.17
N GLY A 38 -51.19 21.96 0.51
CA GLY A 38 -51.67 23.26 0.06
C GLY A 38 -50.52 24.27 -0.06
N PRO A 39 -50.71 25.41 -0.76
CA PRO A 39 -49.67 26.41 -0.90
C PRO A 39 -49.16 26.82 0.49
N ALA A 40 -47.88 26.56 0.74
CA ALA A 40 -47.26 26.81 2.02
C ALA A 40 -47.35 28.30 2.34
N GLN A 41 -47.97 28.65 3.47
CA GLN A 41 -47.75 29.95 4.09
C GLN A 41 -46.25 30.11 4.34
N PRO A 42 -45.66 31.30 4.10
CA PRO A 42 -44.25 31.52 4.35
C PRO A 42 -43.98 31.33 5.84
N ARG A 43 -43.45 30.16 6.21
CA ARG A 43 -42.86 29.94 7.53
C ARG A 43 -41.69 30.91 7.63
N ALA A 44 -41.70 31.77 8.65
CA ALA A 44 -40.53 32.54 9.04
C ALA A 44 -39.35 31.54 9.11
N GLY A 45 -38.35 31.77 8.27
CA GLY A 45 -37.31 30.79 7.99
C GLY A 45 -36.66 30.32 9.29
N ALA A 46 -36.80 29.04 9.61
CA ALA A 46 -35.82 28.39 10.44
C ALA A 46 -34.50 28.52 9.68
N VAL A 47 -33.61 29.35 10.20
CA VAL A 47 -32.25 29.49 9.68
C VAL A 47 -31.69 28.06 9.61
N PRO A 48 -31.23 27.57 8.46
CA PRO A 48 -30.57 26.27 8.41
C PRO A 48 -29.46 26.33 9.45
N ALA A 49 -29.45 25.36 10.37
CA ALA A 49 -28.34 25.20 11.31
C ALA A 49 -27.08 25.17 10.45
N VAL A 50 -26.30 26.24 10.53
CA VAL A 50 -25.03 26.35 9.80
C VAL A 50 -24.26 25.12 10.20
N ALA A 51 -24.02 24.22 9.22
CA ALA A 51 -23.20 23.05 9.44
C ALA A 51 -21.93 23.56 10.10
N ARG A 52 -21.64 23.08 11.32
CA ARG A 52 -20.37 23.41 11.98
C ARG A 52 -19.30 23.08 10.95
N PRO A 53 -18.37 24.02 10.65
CA PRO A 53 -17.27 23.70 9.74
C PRO A 53 -16.61 22.44 10.28
N GLU A 54 -16.53 21.42 9.44
CA GLU A 54 -15.80 20.20 9.77
C GLU A 54 -14.39 20.63 10.23
N PRO A 55 -13.87 20.03 11.31
CA PRO A 55 -12.53 20.35 11.76
C PRO A 55 -11.56 20.20 10.59
N PRO A 56 -10.54 21.07 10.46
CA PRO A 56 -9.59 20.98 9.37
C PRO A 56 -8.99 19.56 9.35
N VAL A 57 -9.11 18.90 8.20
CA VAL A 57 -8.66 17.51 8.04
C VAL A 57 -7.14 17.48 8.24
N ASP A 58 -6.67 16.68 9.20
CA ASP A 58 -5.24 16.48 9.44
C ASP A 58 -4.58 15.90 8.16
N PRO A 59 -3.58 16.57 7.56
CA PRO A 59 -2.85 16.05 6.40
C PRO A 59 -2.22 14.67 6.63
N LEU A 60 -1.97 14.25 7.87
CA LEU A 60 -1.51 12.90 8.18
C LEU A 60 -2.64 11.87 8.07
N GLU A 61 -3.85 12.20 8.51
CA GLU A 61 -5.02 11.32 8.46
C GLU A 61 -5.46 11.07 7.00
N VAL A 62 -5.46 12.11 6.16
CA VAL A 62 -5.72 11.95 4.71
C VAL A 62 -4.74 10.94 4.11
N ARG A 63 -3.45 11.08 4.40
CA ARG A 63 -2.43 10.15 3.89
C ARG A 63 -2.60 8.73 4.44
N ARG A 64 -3.07 8.54 5.68
CA ARG A 64 -3.40 7.20 6.22
C ARG A 64 -4.53 6.56 5.43
N GLN A 65 -5.57 7.32 5.11
CA GLN A 65 -6.69 6.85 4.32
C GLN A 65 -6.25 6.49 2.90
N GLU A 66 -5.46 7.35 2.24
CA GLU A 66 -4.89 7.07 0.91
C GLU A 66 -3.98 5.84 0.92
N LEU A 67 -3.19 5.64 1.98
CA LEU A 67 -2.35 4.45 2.13
C LEU A 67 -3.19 3.18 2.30
N THR A 68 -4.29 3.24 3.05
CA THR A 68 -5.25 2.13 3.20
C THR A 68 -5.88 1.77 1.86
N VAL A 69 -6.31 2.78 1.09
CA VAL A 69 -6.83 2.56 -0.27
C VAL A 69 -5.77 1.91 -1.17
N LEU A 70 -4.54 2.42 -1.14
CA LEU A 70 -3.44 1.87 -1.93
C LEU A 70 -3.12 0.41 -1.54
N SER A 71 -3.18 0.08 -0.26
CA SER A 71 -3.01 -1.30 0.23
C SER A 71 -4.09 -2.23 -0.33
N ALA A 72 -5.35 -1.79 -0.33
CA ALA A 72 -6.45 -2.54 -0.92
C ALA A 72 -6.31 -2.72 -2.44
N GLU A 73 -5.85 -1.69 -3.16
CA GLU A 73 -5.53 -1.81 -4.60
C GLU A 73 -4.42 -2.84 -4.87
N VAL A 74 -3.39 -2.89 -4.01
CA VAL A 74 -2.32 -3.90 -4.10
C VAL A 74 -2.86 -5.30 -3.80
N ALA A 75 -3.76 -5.44 -2.83
CA ALA A 75 -4.40 -6.71 -2.49
C ALA A 75 -5.14 -7.32 -3.69
N ALA A 76 -5.81 -6.48 -4.47
CA ALA A 76 -6.55 -6.89 -5.67
C ALA A 76 -5.71 -6.96 -6.96
N CYS A 77 -4.44 -6.52 -6.94
CA CYS A 77 -3.62 -6.41 -8.15
C CYS A 77 -3.31 -7.78 -8.78
N ASP A 78 -3.52 -7.90 -10.08
CA ASP A 78 -3.30 -9.12 -10.91
C ASP A 78 -2.38 -8.88 -12.12
N LYS A 79 -1.73 -7.71 -12.21
CA LYS A 79 -0.92 -7.26 -13.37
C LYS A 79 0.22 -8.22 -13.76
N CYS A 80 0.69 -9.05 -12.84
CA CYS A 80 1.71 -10.07 -13.09
C CYS A 80 1.07 -11.44 -12.90
N SER A 81 0.69 -12.12 -13.98
CA SER A 81 -0.03 -13.41 -13.91
C SER A 81 0.73 -14.49 -13.13
N GLU A 82 2.03 -14.64 -13.36
CA GLU A 82 2.88 -15.59 -12.62
C GLU A 82 2.86 -15.29 -11.12
N LEU A 83 3.18 -14.06 -10.71
CA LEU A 83 3.20 -13.69 -9.29
C LEU A 83 1.83 -13.76 -8.62
N PHE A 84 0.76 -13.38 -9.33
CA PHE A 84 -0.61 -13.43 -8.83
C PHE A 84 -1.07 -14.87 -8.57
N SER A 85 -0.75 -15.78 -9.49
CA SER A 85 -1.13 -17.19 -9.39
C SER A 85 -0.37 -17.98 -8.33
N THR A 86 0.82 -17.52 -7.93
CA THR A 86 1.66 -18.25 -6.97
C THR A 86 1.71 -17.63 -5.57
N ARG A 87 1.30 -16.37 -5.39
CA ARG A 87 1.35 -15.70 -4.08
C ARG A 87 0.28 -16.27 -3.13
N THR A 88 0.61 -16.29 -1.84
CA THR A 88 -0.38 -16.51 -0.77
C THR A 88 -1.02 -15.19 -0.38
N ALA A 89 -0.19 -14.19 -0.07
CA ALA A 89 -0.62 -12.84 0.23
C ALA A 89 0.35 -11.82 -0.37
N PRO A 90 -0.14 -10.68 -0.90
CA PRO A 90 0.74 -9.58 -1.23
C PRO A 90 1.29 -8.94 0.04
N VAL A 91 2.52 -8.47 -0.04
CA VAL A 91 3.27 -7.88 1.08
C VAL A 91 3.47 -6.41 0.78
N PHE A 92 2.60 -5.58 1.35
CA PHE A 92 2.52 -4.16 1.04
C PHE A 92 3.69 -3.36 1.64
N GLY A 93 3.81 -3.38 2.96
CA GLY A 93 4.76 -2.62 3.74
C GLY A 93 4.20 -2.31 5.13
N THR A 94 5.06 -2.06 6.11
CA THR A 94 4.67 -1.76 7.50
C THR A 94 5.49 -0.61 8.08
N GLY A 95 4.91 0.13 9.02
CA GLY A 95 5.56 1.25 9.70
C GLY A 95 4.75 2.55 9.66
N PRO A 96 5.28 3.63 10.26
CA PRO A 96 4.58 4.90 10.37
C PRO A 96 4.75 5.79 9.12
N LEU A 97 3.79 6.70 8.87
CA LEU A 97 3.76 7.62 7.73
C LEU A 97 4.70 8.84 7.86
N ASP A 98 5.45 8.91 8.95
CA ASP A 98 6.43 9.93 9.28
C ASP A 98 7.77 9.32 9.69
N ALA A 99 8.02 8.07 9.25
CA ALA A 99 9.26 7.34 9.54
C ALA A 99 10.50 8.16 9.16
N GLU A 100 11.44 8.30 10.10
CA GLU A 100 12.71 8.97 9.85
C GLU A 100 13.56 8.23 8.81
N VAL A 101 13.45 6.90 8.78
CA VAL A 101 14.16 6.02 7.85
C VAL A 101 13.23 4.96 7.31
N ALA A 102 13.40 4.63 6.03
CA ALA A 102 12.78 3.46 5.43
C ALA A 102 13.83 2.48 4.89
N PHE A 103 13.60 1.18 5.12
CA PHE A 103 14.41 0.09 4.58
C PHE A 103 13.66 -0.57 3.42
N ILE A 104 14.35 -0.70 2.30
CA ILE A 104 13.78 -1.14 1.04
C ILE A 104 14.49 -2.39 0.57
N GLY A 105 13.75 -3.47 0.34
CA GLY A 105 14.25 -4.69 -0.30
C GLY A 105 13.69 -4.89 -1.71
N ALA A 106 14.11 -5.98 -2.36
CA ALA A 106 13.71 -6.26 -3.74
C ALA A 106 12.29 -6.83 -3.82
N ALA A 107 12.03 -7.91 -3.08
CA ALA A 107 10.79 -8.66 -3.13
C ALA A 107 10.53 -9.43 -1.83
N PRO A 108 9.28 -9.87 -1.58
CA PRO A 108 8.97 -10.74 -0.46
C PRO A 108 9.58 -12.13 -0.62
N GLY A 109 9.98 -12.74 0.49
CA GLY A 109 10.37 -14.15 0.58
C GLY A 109 9.19 -15.05 0.93
N ALA A 110 9.50 -16.31 1.25
CA ALA A 110 8.49 -17.33 1.55
C ALA A 110 7.70 -17.05 2.83
N ALA A 111 8.39 -16.61 3.89
CA ALA A 111 7.76 -16.30 5.17
C ALA A 111 6.90 -15.04 5.06
N GLU A 112 7.38 -14.04 4.32
CA GLU A 112 6.67 -12.79 4.06
C GLU A 112 5.39 -13.04 3.26
N ASP A 113 5.45 -13.86 2.20
CA ASP A 113 4.28 -14.23 1.41
C ASP A 113 3.22 -14.97 2.23
N ALA A 114 3.65 -15.87 3.12
CA ALA A 114 2.75 -16.62 3.99
C ALA A 114 2.07 -15.75 5.06
N GLN A 115 2.76 -14.72 5.56
CA GLN A 115 2.28 -13.87 6.66
C GLN A 115 1.67 -12.53 6.17
N GLY A 116 1.95 -12.11 4.94
CA GLY A 116 1.56 -10.80 4.42
C GLY A 116 2.39 -9.62 4.96
N GLU A 117 3.46 -9.90 5.72
CA GLU A 117 4.28 -8.89 6.40
C GLU A 117 5.73 -8.89 5.87
N PRO A 118 6.36 -7.72 5.60
CA PRO A 118 7.71 -7.67 5.05
C PRO A 118 8.77 -8.05 6.07
N PHE A 119 9.84 -8.72 5.65
CA PHE A 119 11.01 -9.03 6.50
C PHE A 119 10.63 -9.72 7.83
N VAL A 120 9.94 -10.86 7.75
CA VAL A 120 9.57 -11.69 8.91
C VAL A 120 10.33 -13.03 8.93
N GLY A 121 11.00 -13.40 7.83
CA GLY A 121 11.90 -14.55 7.77
C GLY A 121 13.22 -14.34 8.52
N THR A 122 14.17 -15.26 8.35
CA THR A 122 15.48 -15.23 9.02
C THR A 122 16.25 -13.93 8.74
N GLY A 123 16.35 -13.50 7.47
CA GLY A 123 16.93 -12.20 7.15
C GLY A 123 16.17 -11.03 7.78
N GLY A 124 14.85 -11.14 7.94
CA GLY A 124 14.03 -10.14 8.62
C GLY A 124 14.30 -10.03 10.13
N GLN A 125 14.62 -11.15 10.78
CA GLN A 125 15.06 -11.15 12.18
C GLN A 125 16.45 -10.51 12.32
N LEU A 126 17.37 -10.79 11.39
CA LEU A 126 18.64 -10.06 11.34
C LEU A 126 18.43 -8.56 11.10
N LEU A 127 17.55 -8.19 10.17
CA LEU A 127 17.23 -6.79 9.91
C LEU A 127 16.70 -6.10 11.17
N SER A 128 15.85 -6.78 11.95
CA SER A 128 15.36 -6.25 13.21
C SER A 128 16.48 -5.98 14.22
N ARG A 129 17.50 -6.85 14.30
CA ARG A 129 18.70 -6.62 15.13
C ARG A 129 19.54 -5.45 14.61
N ILE A 130 19.66 -5.32 13.30
CA ILE A 130 20.36 -4.21 12.64
C ILE A 130 19.67 -2.87 12.94
N ILE A 131 18.34 -2.82 12.82
CA ILE A 131 17.51 -1.65 13.15
C ILE A 131 17.70 -1.27 14.62
N ALA A 132 17.67 -2.25 15.53
CA ALA A 132 17.92 -2.04 16.96
C ALA A 132 19.33 -1.48 17.24
N ALA A 133 20.37 -2.00 16.57
CA ALA A 133 21.73 -1.49 16.71
C ALA A 133 21.87 -0.03 16.24
N CYS A 134 21.00 0.43 15.33
CA CYS A 134 20.92 1.82 14.89
C CYS A 134 20.10 2.72 15.84
N GLY A 135 19.58 2.18 16.95
CA GLY A 135 18.77 2.93 17.92
C GLY A 135 17.33 3.17 17.46
N PHE A 136 16.81 2.32 16.59
CA PHE A 136 15.41 2.31 16.16
C PHE A 136 14.71 1.04 16.61
N THR A 137 13.38 1.06 16.63
CA THR A 137 12.58 -0.17 16.67
C THR A 137 11.88 -0.38 15.33
N ARG A 138 11.42 -1.60 15.09
CA ARG A 138 10.74 -1.96 13.84
C ARG A 138 9.48 -1.10 13.61
N GLU A 139 8.83 -0.66 14.67
CA GLU A 139 7.61 0.16 14.67
C GLU A 139 7.90 1.65 14.38
N THR A 140 9.16 2.09 14.50
CA THR A 140 9.58 3.48 14.25
C THR A 140 10.13 3.71 12.84
N VAL A 141 10.34 2.64 12.08
CA VAL A 141 10.88 2.68 10.71
C VAL A 141 9.83 2.18 9.72
N TYR A 142 10.00 2.50 8.45
CA TYR A 142 9.13 1.97 7.40
C TYR A 142 9.82 0.86 6.62
N LEU A 143 9.17 -0.28 6.46
CA LEU A 143 9.71 -1.48 5.80
C LEU A 143 8.85 -1.85 4.60
N PHE A 144 9.45 -1.96 3.42
CA PHE A 144 8.72 -2.35 2.21
C PHE A 144 9.66 -2.83 1.10
N ASN A 145 9.09 -3.51 0.11
CA ASN A 145 9.84 -3.99 -1.05
C ASN A 145 9.47 -3.25 -2.33
N VAL A 146 10.35 -3.29 -3.34
CA VAL A 146 10.11 -2.75 -4.68
C VAL A 146 8.87 -3.39 -5.30
N ILE A 147 8.77 -4.72 -5.29
CA ILE A 147 7.57 -5.46 -5.70
C ILE A 147 6.82 -6.03 -4.50
N LYS A 148 5.52 -6.26 -4.63
CA LYS A 148 4.62 -6.65 -3.54
C LYS A 148 4.25 -8.13 -3.51
N CYS A 149 4.78 -8.93 -4.42
CA CYS A 149 4.48 -10.36 -4.51
C CYS A 149 5.77 -11.14 -4.61
N ARG A 150 5.80 -12.32 -3.99
CA ARG A 150 6.96 -13.21 -3.99
C ARG A 150 7.19 -13.83 -5.38
N PRO A 151 8.37 -13.66 -6.00
CA PRO A 151 8.75 -14.41 -7.18
C PRO A 151 8.92 -15.91 -6.90
N PRO A 152 8.57 -16.79 -7.84
CA PRO A 152 8.76 -18.24 -7.67
C PRO A 152 10.21 -18.57 -7.30
N LYS A 153 10.37 -19.48 -6.33
CA LYS A 153 11.68 -19.91 -5.82
C LYS A 153 12.57 -18.76 -5.29
N ASN A 154 11.98 -17.62 -4.90
CA ASN A 154 12.68 -16.42 -4.43
C ASN A 154 13.69 -15.88 -5.46
N ARG A 155 13.44 -16.06 -6.76
CA ARG A 155 14.27 -15.43 -7.80
C ARG A 155 14.22 -13.90 -7.69
N ALA A 156 15.20 -13.23 -8.28
CA ALA A 156 15.14 -11.78 -8.44
C ALA A 156 13.90 -11.37 -9.28
N PRO A 157 13.30 -10.20 -9.00
CA PRO A 157 12.26 -9.63 -9.85
C PRO A 157 12.75 -9.39 -11.27
N THR A 158 11.88 -9.63 -12.24
CA THR A 158 12.10 -9.23 -13.62
C THR A 158 11.82 -7.74 -13.80
N ARG A 159 12.33 -7.17 -14.90
CA ARG A 159 12.06 -5.79 -15.27
C ARG A 159 10.56 -5.50 -15.41
N THR A 160 9.82 -6.40 -16.07
CA THR A 160 8.36 -6.26 -16.26
C THR A 160 7.61 -6.27 -14.93
N GLU A 161 8.01 -7.13 -13.99
CA GLU A 161 7.40 -7.17 -12.65
C GLU A 161 7.64 -5.87 -11.89
N CYS A 162 8.84 -5.32 -11.98
CA CYS A 162 9.14 -3.99 -11.42
C CYS A 162 8.33 -2.88 -12.08
N GLU A 163 8.20 -2.89 -13.41
CA GLU A 163 7.42 -1.90 -14.16
C GLU A 163 5.93 -1.94 -13.77
N ASN A 164 5.36 -3.13 -13.63
CA ASN A 164 3.98 -3.33 -13.18
C ASN A 164 3.75 -2.84 -11.75
N CYS A 165 4.74 -3.02 -10.86
CA CYS A 165 4.65 -2.61 -9.46
C CYS A 165 5.07 -1.15 -9.20
N ARG A 166 5.76 -0.51 -10.15
CA ARG A 166 6.35 0.83 -10.01
C ARG A 166 5.37 1.88 -9.53
N GLY A 167 4.13 1.85 -10.01
CA GLY A 167 3.07 2.77 -9.61
C GLY A 167 2.73 2.66 -8.12
N TYR A 168 2.62 1.43 -7.60
CA TYR A 168 2.36 1.18 -6.18
C TYR A 168 3.55 1.60 -5.32
N PHE A 169 4.77 1.23 -5.71
CA PHE A 169 5.98 1.63 -5.00
C PHE A 169 6.10 3.16 -4.90
N ARG A 170 5.87 3.87 -6.02
CA ARG A 170 5.96 5.32 -6.06
C ARG A 170 4.91 6.00 -5.19
N ARG A 171 3.63 5.59 -5.30
CA ARG A 171 2.55 6.16 -4.47
C ARG A 171 2.80 5.89 -2.99
N GLN A 172 3.21 4.68 -2.63
CA GLN A 172 3.54 4.34 -1.24
C GLN A 172 4.68 5.20 -0.70
N TYR A 173 5.77 5.36 -1.47
CA TYR A 173 6.87 6.25 -1.11
C TYR A 173 6.42 7.71 -0.94
N GLU A 174 5.57 8.22 -1.84
CA GLU A 174 5.05 9.60 -1.80
C GLU A 174 4.10 9.84 -0.62
N LEU A 175 3.42 8.81 -0.12
CA LEU A 175 2.57 8.89 1.07
C LEU A 175 3.39 8.84 2.36
N VAL A 176 4.35 7.89 2.43
CA VAL A 176 5.23 7.67 3.60
C VAL A 176 6.22 8.81 3.80
N LYS A 177 6.73 9.43 2.72
CA LYS A 177 7.68 10.56 2.77
C LYS A 177 8.85 10.34 3.77
N PRO A 178 9.61 9.24 3.65
CA PRO A 178 10.72 9.00 4.57
C PRO A 178 11.83 10.05 4.39
N LYS A 179 12.52 10.39 5.48
CA LYS A 179 13.62 11.38 5.46
C LYS A 179 14.96 10.79 5.02
N HIS A 180 15.14 9.48 5.18
CA HIS A 180 16.33 8.73 4.79
C HIS A 180 15.93 7.35 4.27
N LEU A 181 16.76 6.78 3.39
CA LEU A 181 16.51 5.48 2.78
C LEU A 181 17.70 4.55 2.95
N VAL A 182 17.40 3.26 3.12
CA VAL A 182 18.37 2.17 3.06
C VAL A 182 17.94 1.18 1.99
N ALA A 183 18.75 1.02 0.94
CA ALA A 183 18.58 -0.03 -0.05
C ALA A 183 19.30 -1.30 0.39
N LEU A 184 18.54 -2.38 0.57
CA LEU A 184 19.03 -3.69 0.96
C LEU A 184 19.31 -4.53 -0.30
N GLY A 185 20.58 -4.88 -0.50
CA GLY A 185 21.05 -5.75 -1.58
C GLY A 185 21.30 -5.04 -2.91
N GLU A 186 22.03 -5.73 -3.80
CA GLU A 186 22.49 -5.19 -5.08
C GLU A 186 21.35 -4.77 -6.00
N PHE A 187 20.29 -5.59 -6.08
CA PHE A 187 19.14 -5.32 -6.92
C PHE A 187 18.49 -3.98 -6.57
N THR A 188 18.16 -3.79 -5.29
CA THR A 188 17.50 -2.58 -4.79
C THR A 188 18.42 -1.36 -4.93
N ALA A 189 19.71 -1.53 -4.60
CA ALA A 189 20.70 -0.48 -4.73
C ALA A 189 20.79 0.04 -6.17
N ARG A 190 20.91 -0.85 -7.16
CA ARG A 190 20.92 -0.48 -8.59
C ARG A 190 19.64 0.22 -9.02
N LEU A 191 18.49 -0.33 -8.61
CA LEU A 191 17.21 0.22 -9.01
C LEU A 191 17.00 1.65 -8.48
N LEU A 192 17.29 1.89 -7.20
CA LEU A 192 17.05 3.19 -6.58
C LEU A 192 18.13 4.22 -6.94
N THR A 193 19.39 3.80 -7.12
CA THR A 193 20.45 4.72 -7.56
C THR A 193 20.42 4.99 -9.07
N GLY A 194 19.73 4.17 -9.85
CA GLY A 194 19.76 4.22 -11.32
C GLY A 194 21.09 3.77 -11.92
N ARG A 195 22.00 3.20 -11.12
CA ARG A 195 23.34 2.77 -11.57
C ARG A 195 23.38 1.27 -11.88
N ARG A 196 24.42 0.88 -12.64
CA ARG A 196 24.68 -0.52 -13.02
C ARG A 196 25.88 -1.13 -12.30
N ASP A 197 26.55 -0.37 -11.44
CA ASP A 197 27.74 -0.83 -10.71
C ASP A 197 27.41 -2.02 -9.80
N ALA A 198 28.42 -2.82 -9.45
CA ALA A 198 28.32 -3.82 -8.40
C ALA A 198 28.07 -3.17 -7.05
N LEU A 199 27.43 -3.89 -6.12
CA LEU A 199 27.10 -3.36 -4.79
C LEU A 199 28.35 -2.82 -4.07
N ALA A 200 29.52 -3.46 -4.24
CA ALA A 200 30.78 -3.00 -3.63
C ALA A 200 31.18 -1.57 -4.02
N ALA A 201 30.80 -1.10 -5.21
CA ALA A 201 31.05 0.27 -5.64
C ALA A 201 29.99 1.27 -5.16
N LEU A 202 28.80 0.77 -4.77
CA LEU A 202 27.66 1.57 -4.31
C LEU A 202 27.63 1.75 -2.79
N ARG A 203 28.07 0.76 -2.01
CA ARG A 203 28.15 0.85 -0.54
C ARG A 203 29.20 1.88 -0.08
N GLY A 204 29.15 2.26 1.19
CA GLY A 204 30.08 3.23 1.80
C GLY A 204 29.98 4.65 1.24
N LYS A 205 28.91 4.96 0.49
CA LYS A 205 28.69 6.26 -0.18
C LYS A 205 27.26 6.70 0.01
N LEU A 206 27.08 8.03 0.05
CA LEU A 206 25.76 8.63 0.05
C LEU A 206 25.28 8.81 -1.38
N HIS A 207 24.08 8.31 -1.66
CA HIS A 207 23.34 8.55 -2.90
C HIS A 207 22.07 9.33 -2.58
N GLU A 208 21.26 9.54 -3.60
CA GLU A 208 19.98 10.19 -3.47
C GLU A 208 18.93 9.44 -4.30
N TYR A 209 17.72 9.35 -3.76
CA TYR A 209 16.54 8.95 -4.50
C TYR A 209 15.47 10.01 -4.31
N ARG A 210 15.18 10.76 -5.38
CA ARG A 210 14.15 11.81 -5.43
C ARG A 210 14.31 12.87 -4.33
N GLY A 211 15.52 13.39 -4.13
CA GLY A 211 15.81 14.38 -3.07
C GLY A 211 16.07 13.79 -1.69
N VAL A 212 15.85 12.49 -1.49
CA VAL A 212 16.02 11.84 -0.18
C VAL A 212 17.36 11.10 -0.13
N PRO A 213 18.20 11.33 0.91
CA PRO A 213 19.45 10.61 1.08
C PRO A 213 19.26 9.09 1.13
N LEU A 214 20.10 8.37 0.38
CA LEU A 214 20.04 6.93 0.20
C LEU A 214 21.39 6.29 0.52
N VAL A 215 21.39 5.31 1.43
CA VAL A 215 22.53 4.43 1.70
C VAL A 215 22.25 3.06 1.11
N CYS A 216 23.22 2.47 0.42
CA CYS A 216 23.14 1.10 -0.07
C CYS A 216 23.91 0.18 0.87
N THR A 217 23.38 -1.01 1.16
CA THR A 217 24.06 -2.01 1.98
C THR A 217 23.70 -3.45 1.56
N HIS A 218 24.28 -4.44 2.24
CA HIS A 218 24.04 -5.86 1.95
C HIS A 218 22.61 -6.28 2.30
N HIS A 219 22.09 -7.29 1.60
CA HIS A 219 20.80 -7.85 1.98
C HIS A 219 20.97 -8.71 3.24
N PRO A 220 20.05 -8.67 4.21
CA PRO A 220 20.15 -9.48 5.43
C PRO A 220 20.33 -10.99 5.19
N ASP A 221 19.68 -11.54 4.16
CA ASP A 221 19.88 -12.96 3.79
C ASP A 221 21.31 -13.27 3.30
N ASP A 222 21.97 -12.32 2.61
CA ASP A 222 23.36 -12.49 2.19
C ASP A 222 24.29 -12.51 3.43
N ILE A 223 23.98 -11.67 4.43
CA ILE A 223 24.75 -11.60 5.68
C ILE A 223 24.59 -12.87 6.51
N GLU A 224 23.39 -13.45 6.58
CA GLU A 224 23.13 -14.70 7.31
C GLU A 224 23.86 -15.91 6.69
N THR A 225 24.05 -15.89 5.37
CA THR A 225 24.73 -16.99 4.64
C THR A 225 26.23 -16.75 4.44
N ASP A 226 26.76 -15.58 4.82
CA ASP A 226 28.17 -15.23 4.68
C ASP A 226 29.07 -16.03 5.62
N LYS A 227 29.91 -16.88 5.02
CA LYS A 227 30.94 -17.66 5.73
C LYS A 227 32.24 -16.88 5.95
N THR A 228 32.44 -15.77 5.24
CA THR A 228 33.67 -14.98 5.32
C THR A 228 33.68 -14.03 6.52
N GLY A 229 32.52 -13.72 7.08
CA GLY A 229 32.34 -12.80 8.20
C GLY A 229 32.55 -11.33 7.83
N LYS A 230 32.70 -11.01 6.54
CA LYS A 230 32.99 -9.65 6.06
C LYS A 230 31.73 -8.80 5.92
N LEU A 231 30.59 -9.41 5.59
CA LEU A 231 29.40 -8.63 5.27
C LEU A 231 28.82 -7.92 6.50
N LYS A 232 28.94 -8.52 7.70
CA LYS A 232 28.47 -7.89 8.96
C LYS A 232 29.21 -6.58 9.27
N PRO A 233 30.56 -6.55 9.35
CA PRO A 233 31.31 -5.30 9.52
C PRO A 233 31.02 -4.27 8.43
N GLU A 234 30.98 -4.67 7.17
CA GLU A 234 30.71 -3.74 6.06
C GLU A 234 29.32 -3.11 6.17
N THR A 235 28.30 -3.91 6.51
CA THR A 235 26.94 -3.41 6.76
C THR A 235 26.92 -2.40 7.90
N TRP A 236 27.71 -2.64 8.96
CA TRP A 236 27.81 -1.69 10.06
C TRP A 236 28.47 -0.37 9.65
N GLU A 237 29.50 -0.38 8.79
CA GLU A 237 30.08 0.85 8.24
C GLU A 237 29.06 1.66 7.43
N ASP A 238 28.24 1.00 6.61
CA ASP A 238 27.18 1.65 5.83
C ASP A 238 26.14 2.33 6.74
N LEU A 239 25.74 1.65 7.83
CA LEU A 239 24.76 2.19 8.77
C LEU A 239 25.32 3.31 9.64
N LYS A 240 26.62 3.29 9.93
CA LYS A 240 27.27 4.46 10.56
C LYS A 240 27.22 5.68 9.66
N LEU A 241 27.42 5.52 8.35
CA LEU A 241 27.25 6.61 7.39
C LEU A 241 25.81 7.16 7.41
N LEU A 242 24.80 6.29 7.48
CA LEU A 242 23.41 6.70 7.66
C LEU A 242 23.24 7.52 8.95
N LEU A 243 23.67 6.99 10.10
CA LEU A 243 23.52 7.66 11.40
C LEU A 243 24.21 9.03 11.43
N GLN A 244 25.42 9.12 10.87
CA GLN A 244 26.13 10.39 10.70
C GLN A 244 25.34 11.37 9.85
N LYS A 245 24.76 10.92 8.72
CA LYS A 245 23.92 11.76 7.87
C LYS A 245 22.66 12.25 8.61
N MET A 246 22.10 11.43 9.49
CA MET A 246 20.96 11.76 10.34
C MET A 246 21.32 12.67 11.52
N GLY A 247 22.61 12.93 11.78
CA GLY A 247 23.07 13.66 12.97
C GLY A 247 22.86 12.89 14.28
N ARG A 248 22.74 11.56 14.21
CA ARG A 248 22.54 10.69 15.37
C ARG A 248 23.87 10.17 15.91
N PRO A 249 23.99 9.94 17.24
CA PRO A 249 25.19 9.35 17.81
C PRO A 249 25.37 7.93 17.30
N VAL A 250 26.60 7.60 16.89
CA VAL A 250 26.97 6.23 16.55
C VAL A 250 27.26 5.49 17.84
N ALA A 251 26.47 4.46 18.15
CA ALA A 251 26.76 3.58 19.28
C ALA A 251 28.17 3.00 19.13
N ALA A 252 29.00 3.12 20.16
CA ALA A 252 30.30 2.47 20.20
C ALA A 252 30.07 0.96 20.18
N GLY A 253 30.33 0.31 19.04
CA GLY A 253 30.02 -1.11 18.86
C GLY A 253 30.72 -1.96 19.92
N LYS A 254 29.95 -2.82 20.61
CA LYS A 254 30.55 -3.96 21.34
C LYS A 254 31.17 -4.87 20.29
N ARG A 255 32.50 -4.93 20.27
CA ARG A 255 33.24 -6.01 19.62
C ARG A 255 33.07 -7.22 20.54
N GLU A 256 32.18 -8.14 20.18
CA GLU A 256 32.19 -9.52 20.69
C GLU A 256 32.73 -10.44 19.60
#